data_AF-A0A834HKH3-F1
#
_entry.id   AF-A0A834HKH3-F1
#
_cell.length_a   1.000
_cell.length_b   1.000
_cell.length_c   1.000
_cell.angle_alpha   90.00
_cell.angle_beta   90.00
_cell.angle_gamma   90.00
#
_symmetry.space_group_name_H-M   'P 1'
#
loop_
_entity.id
_entity.type
_entity.pdbx_description
1 polymer ?
#
loop_
_entity_poly.entity_id
_entity_poly.type
_entity_poly.pdbx_seq_one_letter_code
_entity_poly.pdbx_strand_id
1 'polypeptide(L)'
;QQAVAVLTGSITGEIVFTEKSDTVYITGTVSGLTEGNHGFHIHSKGDLRNGCTSTGSHFNPLNVTHGGPTSSTRHVGDLGNIAANSSGIALIDFTDSIIALRGDNNIVGRAVVVHADPDDLGKGFYLLLTNL
;
A
#
# COMPACT_ATOMS: atom_id res chain seq x y z
N GLN A 1 -7.10 15.86 9.03
CA GLN A 1 -5.92 15.43 9.82
C GLN A 1 -4.80 15.07 8.84
N GLN A 2 -3.54 15.02 9.28
CA GLN A 2 -2.43 14.65 8.41
C GLN A 2 -1.53 13.62 9.09
N ALA A 3 -0.98 12.70 8.29
CA ALA A 3 0.07 11.76 8.67
C ALA A 3 1.10 11.66 7.55
N VAL A 4 2.33 11.29 7.89
CA VAL A 4 3.43 11.14 6.92
C VAL A 4 4.13 9.80 7.17
N ALA A 5 4.45 9.09 6.09
CA ALA A 5 5.30 7.91 6.09
C ALA A 5 6.54 8.20 5.24
N VAL A 6 7.72 7.95 5.81
CA VAL A 6 9.01 8.12 5.12
C VAL A 6 9.62 6.76 4.85
N LEU A 7 9.91 6.47 3.58
CA LEU A 7 10.64 5.29 3.15
C LEU A 7 12.13 5.62 3.09
N THR A 8 12.95 4.78 3.71
CA THR A 8 14.41 4.95 3.77
C THR A 8 15.11 3.66 3.38
N GLY A 9 16.24 3.76 2.68
CA GLY A 9 17.03 2.61 2.22
C GLY A 9 17.42 2.77 0.76
N SER A 10 17.50 1.65 0.02
CA SER A 10 17.69 1.67 -1.43
C SER A 10 16.49 2.24 -2.18
N ILE A 11 15.29 2.05 -1.62
CA ILE A 11 14.05 2.72 -2.04
C ILE A 11 13.78 3.84 -1.04
N THR A 12 13.55 5.05 -1.54
CA THR A 12 13.31 6.23 -0.72
C THR A 12 12.02 6.91 -1.13
N GLY A 13 11.38 7.63 -0.22
CA GLY A 13 10.16 8.35 -0.55
C GLY A 13 9.50 8.99 0.65
N GLU A 14 8.58 9.89 0.38
CA GLU A 14 7.73 10.51 1.40
C GLU A 14 6.29 10.45 0.90
N ILE A 15 5.42 9.85 1.71
CA ILE A 15 4.00 9.73 1.44
C ILE A 15 3.24 10.50 2.50
N VAL A 16 2.40 11.42 2.05
CA VAL A 16 1.56 12.28 2.87
C VAL A 16 0.12 11.83 2.74
N PHE A 17 -0.51 11.57 3.88
CA PHE A 17 -1.91 11.23 4.00
C PHE A 17 -2.64 12.43 4.59
N THR A 18 -3.58 13.00 3.84
CA THR A 18 -4.40 14.13 4.28
C THR A 18 -5.86 13.74 4.28
N GLU A 19 -6.44 13.58 5.46
CA GLU A 19 -7.85 13.25 5.62
C GLU A 19 -8.71 14.52 5.57
N LYS A 20 -9.63 14.56 4.61
CA LYS A 20 -10.66 15.59 4.43
C LYS A 20 -12.02 14.91 4.37
N SER A 21 -12.89 15.21 5.33
CA SER A 21 -14.17 14.50 5.52
C SER A 21 -13.93 12.98 5.63
N ASP A 22 -14.57 12.18 4.78
CA ASP A 22 -14.48 10.71 4.78
C ASP A 22 -13.54 10.18 3.68
N THR A 23 -12.57 11.00 3.25
CA THR A 23 -11.62 10.65 2.19
C THR A 23 -10.21 11.04 2.60
N VAL A 24 -9.28 10.12 2.40
CA VAL A 24 -7.85 10.35 2.58
C VAL A 24 -7.22 10.60 1.22
N TYR A 25 -6.62 11.77 1.07
CA TYR A 25 -5.79 12.14 -0.06
C TYR A 25 -4.37 11.65 0.20
N ILE A 26 -3.80 10.92 -0.74
CA ILE A 26 -2.51 10.27 -0.64
C ILE A 26 -1.63 10.87 -1.72
N THR A 27 -0.60 11.61 -1.31
CA THR A 27 0.31 12.29 -2.24
C THR A 27 1.74 12.02 -1.85
N GLY A 28 2.65 11.98 -2.81
CA GLY A 28 4.06 11.79 -2.50
C GLY A 28 4.88 11.29 -3.67
N THR A 29 6.10 10.86 -3.38
CA THR A 29 6.99 10.27 -4.37
C THR A 29 7.75 9.09 -3.76
N VAL A 30 7.98 8.07 -4.60
CA VAL A 30 8.86 6.95 -4.29
C VAL A 30 9.91 6.86 -5.39
N SER A 31 11.17 6.70 -5.02
CA SER A 31 12.33 6.69 -5.92
C SER A 31 13.19 5.44 -5.70
N GLY A 32 13.87 5.01 -6.77
CA GLY A 32 14.77 3.85 -6.77
C GLY A 32 14.10 2.54 -7.22
N LEU A 33 12.85 2.61 -7.70
CA LEU A 33 12.10 1.45 -8.18
C LEU A 33 12.57 1.01 -9.57
N THR A 34 12.25 -0.21 -9.96
CA THR A 34 12.28 -0.61 -11.38
C THR A 34 11.12 0.06 -12.13
N GLU A 35 11.23 0.23 -13.43
CA GLU A 35 10.11 0.74 -14.23
C GLU A 35 8.92 -0.24 -14.18
N GLY A 36 7.71 0.27 -14.02
CA GLY A 36 6.48 -0.52 -14.01
C GLY A 36 5.64 -0.38 -12.74
N ASN A 37 4.72 -1.32 -12.56
CA ASN A 37 3.79 -1.33 -11.43
C ASN A 37 4.38 -2.03 -10.21
N HIS A 38 4.11 -1.46 -9.04
CA HIS A 38 4.54 -1.97 -7.75
C HIS A 38 3.36 -1.98 -6.79
N GLY A 39 3.11 -3.11 -6.12
CA GLY A 39 2.09 -3.18 -5.08
C GLY A 39 2.37 -2.18 -3.95
N PHE A 40 1.33 -1.52 -3.47
CA PHE A 40 1.42 -0.44 -2.48
C PHE A 40 0.36 -0.63 -1.42
N HIS A 41 0.77 -0.93 -0.19
CA HIS A 41 -0.13 -1.37 0.86
C HIS A 41 0.16 -0.73 2.21
N ILE A 42 -0.89 -0.63 3.04
CA ILE A 42 -0.74 -0.42 4.48
C ILE A 42 -0.70 -1.79 5.16
N HIS A 43 0.40 -2.09 5.83
CA HIS A 43 0.57 -3.31 6.62
C HIS A 43 0.10 -3.14 8.06
N SER A 44 -0.28 -4.24 8.70
CA SER A 44 -0.94 -4.24 10.01
C SER A 44 -0.11 -3.61 11.15
N LYS A 45 1.22 -3.65 11.09
CA LYS A 45 2.12 -3.18 12.16
C LYS A 45 3.12 -2.16 11.61
N GLY A 46 3.41 -1.11 12.40
CA GLY A 46 4.53 -0.20 12.20
C GLY A 46 5.85 -0.72 12.79
N ASP A 47 6.04 -2.04 12.85
CA ASP A 47 7.25 -2.65 13.42
C ASP A 47 8.29 -2.86 12.33
N LEU A 48 9.41 -2.13 12.43
CA LEU A 48 10.52 -2.16 11.47
C LEU A 48 11.77 -2.84 12.04
N ARG A 49 11.70 -3.47 13.22
CA ARG A 49 12.89 -4.02 13.92
C ARG A 49 13.62 -5.11 13.12
N ASN A 50 12.90 -5.90 12.31
CA ASN A 50 13.49 -6.81 11.32
C ASN A 50 13.05 -6.43 9.89
N GLY A 51 13.08 -5.13 9.57
CA GLY A 51 12.68 -4.62 8.27
C GLY A 51 11.21 -4.93 7.92
N CYS A 52 10.92 -5.00 6.61
CA CYS A 52 9.56 -5.16 6.11
C CYS A 52 8.86 -6.45 6.58
N THR A 53 9.60 -7.50 6.93
CA THR A 53 9.01 -8.77 7.41
C THR A 53 8.24 -8.58 8.74
N SER A 54 8.62 -7.61 9.56
CA SER A 54 7.99 -7.39 10.87
C SER A 54 6.69 -6.59 10.81
N THR A 55 6.35 -6.00 9.66
CA THR A 55 5.12 -5.21 9.48
C THR A 55 3.85 -6.07 9.44
N GLY A 56 4.00 -7.39 9.32
CA GLY A 56 2.91 -8.35 9.25
C GLY A 56 2.26 -8.40 7.87
N SER A 57 0.99 -8.82 7.81
CA SER A 57 0.19 -8.83 6.57
C SER A 57 -0.47 -7.47 6.30
N HIS A 58 -1.21 -7.35 5.20
CA HIS A 58 -2.01 -6.18 4.89
C HIS A 58 -2.97 -5.84 6.05
N PHE A 59 -3.23 -4.56 6.28
CA PHE A 59 -4.15 -4.13 7.32
C PHE A 59 -5.60 -4.53 6.98
N ASN A 60 -6.12 -5.53 7.69
CA ASN A 60 -7.40 -6.17 7.42
C ASN A 60 -8.24 -6.35 8.71
N PRO A 61 -8.80 -5.27 9.28
CA PRO A 61 -9.63 -5.36 10.48
C PRO A 61 -10.99 -6.02 10.20
N LEU A 62 -11.42 -6.09 8.94
CA LEU A 62 -12.72 -6.64 8.54
C LEU A 62 -12.67 -8.14 8.20
N ASN A 63 -11.48 -8.74 8.24
CA ASN A 63 -11.24 -10.16 7.92
C ASN A 63 -11.83 -10.59 6.57
N VAL A 64 -11.61 -9.77 5.54
CA VAL A 64 -12.04 -10.03 4.17
C VAL A 64 -10.87 -10.49 3.30
N THR A 65 -11.14 -10.94 2.07
CA THR A 65 -10.08 -11.28 1.11
C THR A 65 -9.46 -10.04 0.49
N HIS A 66 -8.23 -10.21 -0.01
CA HIS A 66 -7.52 -9.20 -0.78
C HIS A 66 -8.31 -8.79 -2.04
N GLY A 67 -8.19 -7.52 -2.43
CA GLY A 67 -8.71 -7.01 -3.69
C GLY A 67 -8.14 -5.65 -4.05
N GLY A 68 -8.34 -5.23 -5.30
CA GLY A 68 -7.96 -3.87 -5.73
C GLY A 68 -8.76 -2.75 -5.06
N PRO A 69 -8.32 -1.49 -5.22
CA PRO A 69 -8.85 -0.39 -4.44
C PRO A 69 -10.30 0.00 -4.73
N THR A 70 -10.82 -0.41 -5.89
CA THR A 70 -12.21 -0.19 -6.30
C THR A 70 -13.08 -1.43 -6.09
N SER A 71 -12.53 -2.52 -5.57
CA SER A 71 -13.27 -3.74 -5.26
C SER A 71 -14.21 -3.53 -4.06
N SER A 72 -15.41 -4.11 -4.12
CA SER A 72 -16.34 -4.10 -3.00
C SER A 72 -15.85 -4.92 -1.80
N THR A 73 -14.98 -5.91 -2.06
CA THR A 73 -14.28 -6.71 -1.06
C THR A 73 -12.78 -6.51 -1.26
N ARG A 74 -12.12 -5.90 -0.27
CA ARG A 74 -10.67 -5.71 -0.20
C ARG A 74 -10.27 -5.46 1.25
N HIS A 75 -9.00 -5.67 1.58
CA HIS A 75 -8.51 -5.21 2.87
C HIS A 75 -8.56 -3.68 2.97
N VAL A 76 -8.56 -3.15 4.19
CA VAL A 76 -8.48 -1.70 4.42
C VAL A 76 -7.18 -1.14 3.85
N GLY A 77 -6.07 -1.86 4.02
CA GLY A 77 -4.74 -1.47 3.53
C GLY A 77 -4.44 -1.74 2.06
N ASP A 78 -5.39 -2.26 1.27
CA ASP A 78 -5.16 -2.58 -0.14
C ASP A 78 -5.29 -1.32 -1.03
N LEU A 79 -4.18 -0.62 -1.28
CA LEU A 79 -4.17 0.60 -2.10
C LEU A 79 -3.82 0.34 -3.58
N GLY A 80 -3.58 -0.92 -3.96
CA GLY A 80 -3.33 -1.34 -5.33
C GLY A 80 -1.89 -1.12 -5.77
N ASN A 81 -1.69 -0.55 -6.95
CA ASN A 81 -0.37 -0.34 -7.54
C ASN A 81 0.01 1.15 -7.63
N ILE A 82 1.29 1.44 -7.44
CA ILE A 82 1.93 2.67 -7.89
C ILE A 82 2.77 2.39 -9.14
N ALA A 83 2.87 3.35 -10.05
CA ALA A 83 3.60 3.19 -11.30
C ALA A 83 4.89 4.01 -11.29
N ALA A 84 6.02 3.33 -11.37
CA ALA A 84 7.33 3.95 -11.52
C ALA A 84 7.65 4.16 -13.01
N ASN A 85 8.15 5.34 -13.35
CA ASN A 85 8.63 5.67 -14.69
C ASN A 85 10.00 5.05 -14.98
N SER A 86 10.53 5.28 -16.18
CA SER A 86 11.86 4.80 -16.62
C SER A 86 13.05 5.33 -15.81
N SER A 87 12.84 6.35 -14.98
CA SER A 87 13.84 6.84 -14.01
C SER A 87 13.70 6.20 -12.63
N GLY A 88 12.80 5.22 -12.47
CA GLY A 88 12.53 4.55 -11.20
C GLY A 88 11.78 5.41 -10.19
N ILE A 89 11.03 6.42 -10.67
CA ILE A 89 10.27 7.36 -9.83
C ILE A 89 8.77 7.12 -10.04
N ALA A 90 8.07 6.84 -8.94
CA ALA A 90 6.62 6.81 -8.89
C ALA A 90 6.08 8.09 -8.24
N LEU A 91 5.25 8.83 -8.96
CA LEU A 91 4.47 9.94 -8.41
C LEU A 91 3.16 9.39 -7.85
N ILE A 92 2.90 9.65 -6.57
CA ILE A 92 1.67 9.26 -5.89
C ILE A 92 0.75 10.47 -5.84
N ASP A 93 -0.45 10.30 -6.41
CA ASP A 93 -1.55 11.26 -6.31
C ASP A 93 -2.87 10.52 -6.54
N PHE A 94 -3.47 10.04 -5.45
CA PHE A 94 -4.78 9.38 -5.48
C PHE A 94 -5.50 9.51 -4.14
N THR A 95 -6.74 9.04 -4.07
CA THR A 95 -7.57 9.08 -2.87
C THR A 95 -8.08 7.70 -2.48
N ASP A 96 -8.35 7.51 -1.20
CA ASP A 96 -9.01 6.32 -0.68
C ASP A 96 -10.07 6.70 0.37
N SER A 97 -11.21 6.02 0.36
CA SER A 97 -12.34 6.29 1.26
C SER A 97 -12.53 5.23 2.34
N ILE A 98 -11.64 4.24 2.44
CA ILE A 98 -11.71 3.17 3.44
C ILE A 98 -10.70 3.40 4.55
N ILE A 99 -9.44 3.72 4.22
CA ILE A 99 -8.46 4.10 5.22
C ILE A 99 -8.89 5.38 5.94
N ALA A 100 -8.52 5.50 7.21
CA ALA A 100 -8.78 6.70 8.00
C ALA A 100 -7.54 7.04 8.84
N LEU A 101 -7.48 8.26 9.37
CA LEU A 101 -6.42 8.66 10.32
C LEU A 101 -6.86 8.57 11.79
N ARG A 102 -8.04 7.99 12.02
CA ARG A 102 -8.66 7.73 13.33
C ARG A 102 -9.70 6.60 13.23
N GLY A 103 -10.20 6.13 14.37
CA GLY A 103 -11.22 5.08 14.43
C GLY A 103 -10.69 3.69 14.05
N ASP A 104 -11.59 2.79 13.66
CA ASP A 104 -11.26 1.38 13.45
C ASP A 104 -10.35 1.14 12.24
N ASN A 105 -10.49 1.99 11.21
CA ASN A 105 -9.65 1.97 10.00
C ASN A 105 -8.41 2.86 10.11
N ASN A 106 -8.02 3.25 11.33
CA ASN A 106 -6.86 4.10 11.57
C ASN A 106 -5.55 3.46 11.06
N ILE A 107 -4.84 4.18 10.19
CA ILE A 107 -3.54 3.77 9.66
C ILE A 107 -2.34 4.43 10.39
N VAL A 108 -2.58 5.38 11.30
CA VAL A 108 -1.48 6.00 12.08
C VAL A 108 -0.82 4.95 12.98
N GLY A 109 0.52 4.86 12.91
CA GLY A 109 1.31 3.85 13.63
C GLY A 109 1.44 2.51 12.91
N ARG A 110 0.87 2.39 11.69
CA ARG A 110 1.07 1.26 10.78
C ARG A 110 2.17 1.56 9.76
N ALA A 111 2.54 0.57 8.95
CA ALA A 111 3.60 0.72 7.94
C ALA A 111 3.01 0.87 6.54
N VAL A 112 3.62 1.75 5.74
CA VAL A 112 3.49 1.75 4.28
C VAL A 112 4.53 0.79 3.71
N VAL A 113 4.12 -0.10 2.80
CA VAL A 113 5.01 -1.07 2.13
C VAL A 113 4.83 -0.95 0.62
N VAL A 114 5.95 -0.83 -0.09
CA VAL A 114 6.04 -0.91 -1.55
C VAL A 114 6.64 -2.27 -1.89
N HIS A 115 5.97 -3.04 -2.74
CA HIS A 115 6.38 -4.38 -3.16
C HIS A 115 7.22 -4.33 -4.44
N ALA A 116 8.07 -5.34 -4.64
CA ALA A 116 8.89 -5.46 -5.84
C ALA A 116 8.05 -5.73 -7.09
N ASP A 117 7.00 -6.54 -6.96
CA ASP A 117 6.14 -6.96 -8.07
C ASP A 117 4.79 -6.22 -8.09
N PRO A 118 4.10 -6.19 -9.23
CA PRO A 118 2.74 -5.67 -9.32
C PRO A 118 1.77 -6.46 -8.44
N ASP A 119 0.87 -5.74 -7.78
CA ASP A 119 -0.31 -6.32 -7.14
C ASP A 119 -1.32 -6.79 -8.22
N ASP A 120 -1.77 -8.04 -8.11
CA ASP A 120 -2.76 -8.65 -9.00
C ASP A 120 -4.21 -8.27 -8.67
N LEU A 121 -4.43 -7.52 -7.58
CA LEU A 121 -5.71 -6.98 -7.15
C LEU A 121 -6.74 -8.06 -6.76
N GLY A 122 -6.29 -9.25 -6.37
CA GLY A 122 -7.11 -10.42 -6.11
C GLY A 122 -7.67 -11.07 -7.38
N LYS A 123 -7.11 -10.74 -8.55
CA LYS A 123 -7.55 -11.22 -9.87
C LYS A 123 -6.53 -12.13 -10.54
N GLY A 124 -5.41 -12.42 -9.87
CA GLY A 124 -4.45 -13.41 -10.33
C GLY A 124 -5.11 -14.78 -10.43
N PHE A 125 -5.07 -15.37 -11.62
CA PHE A 125 -5.34 -16.79 -11.77
C PHE A 125 -4.29 -17.53 -10.96
N TYR A 126 -4.72 -18.27 -9.93
CA TYR A 126 -3.92 -19.36 -9.39
C TYR A 126 -3.62 -20.29 -10.57
N LEU A 127 -2.43 -20.16 -11.17
CA LEU A 127 -1.91 -21.12 -12.13
C LEU A 127 -1.80 -22.45 -11.38
N LEU A 128 -2.87 -23.23 -11.42
CA LEU A 128 -2.86 -24.69 -11.25
C LEU A 128 -2.08 -25.33 -12.41
N LEU A 129 -0.85 -24.88 -12.64
CA LEU A 129 0.10 -25.50 -13.56
C LEU A 129 1.40 -25.76 -12.82
N THR A 130 1.34 -26.59 -11.77
CA THR A 130 2.46 -27.45 -11.39
C THR A 130 1.91 -28.84 -11.07
N ASN A 131 1.79 -29.67 -12.10
CA ASN A 131 1.95 -31.15 -12.15
C ASN A 131 1.03 -31.83 -13.19
N LEU A 132 1.34 -31.60 -14.47
CA LEU A 132 1.24 -32.63 -15.52
C LEU A 132 2.56 -32.65 -16.28
#